data_AF-A0A7U9S1M6-F1
#
_entry.id   AF-A0A7U9S1M6-F1
#
_cell.length_a   1.000
_cell.length_b   1.000
_cell.length_c   1.000
_cell.angle_alpha   90.00
_cell.angle_beta   90.00
_cell.angle_gamma   90.00
#
_symmetry.space_group_name_H-M   'P 1'
#
loop_
_entity.id
_entity.type
_entity.pdbx_description
1 polymer ?
#
loop_
_entity_poly.entity_id
_entity_poly.type
_entity_poly.pdbx_seq_one_letter_code
_entity_poly.pdbx_strand_id
1 'polypeptide(L)'
;MEELPTQQIQEMAEQYCLYRPLARPRTNLKTAAAAVVFMQEHPCLSGVILWIMVCVIMGILRMRSIFIGLVHLYQHYAPEDIRRRCLLQPTCSEYMILAIEKYGAVKGAAKGIRRLFFTCRGNIYRIDYPYESWK
;
A
#
# COMPACT_ATOMS: atom_id res chain seq x y z
N MET A 1 -21.08 14.50 16.68
CA MET A 1 -19.88 13.73 17.08
C MET A 1 -19.24 14.53 18.19
N GLU A 2 -19.23 13.99 19.40
CA GLU A 2 -18.56 14.63 20.54
C GLU A 2 -17.07 14.75 20.22
N GLU A 3 -16.53 15.97 20.18
CA GLU A 3 -15.11 16.18 19.92
C GLU A 3 -14.32 15.68 21.12
N LEU A 4 -13.63 14.54 20.96
CA LEU A 4 -12.75 13.98 21.98
C LEU A 4 -11.63 14.98 22.34
N PRO A 5 -11.22 15.07 23.62
CA PRO A 5 -10.05 15.84 24.02
C PRO A 5 -8.78 15.40 23.28
N THR A 6 -7.93 16.34 22.85
CA THR A 6 -6.71 16.09 22.06
C THR A 6 -5.76 15.07 22.70
N GLN A 7 -5.68 15.03 24.02
CA GLN A 7 -4.83 14.06 24.75
C GLN A 7 -5.33 12.63 24.59
N GLN A 8 -6.65 12.42 24.69
CA GLN A 8 -7.27 11.11 24.52
C GLN A 8 -7.04 10.57 23.09
N ILE A 9 -7.09 11.44 22.08
CA ILE A 9 -6.80 11.06 20.68
C ILE A 9 -5.35 10.58 20.52
N GLN A 10 -4.40 11.26 21.18
CA GLN A 10 -2.99 10.90 21.11
C GLN A 10 -2.70 9.58 21.80
N GLU A 11 -3.28 9.35 22.99
CA GLU A 11 -3.19 8.09 23.72
C GLU A 11 -3.78 6.92 22.91
N MET A 12 -4.93 7.13 22.27
CA MET A 12 -5.55 6.13 21.40
C MET A 12 -4.63 5.77 20.21
N ALA A 13 -4.05 6.77 19.55
CA ALA A 13 -3.13 6.56 18.43
C ALA A 13 -1.86 5.82 18.86
N GLU A 14 -1.31 6.17 20.03
CA GLU A 14 -0.17 5.50 20.64
C GLU A 14 -0.47 4.04 20.95
N GLN A 15 -1.59 3.78 21.65
CA GLN A 15 -2.01 2.43 21.99
C GLN A 15 -2.19 1.56 20.74
N TYR A 16 -2.82 2.10 19.69
CA TYR A 16 -2.91 1.41 18.40
C TYR A 16 -1.53 1.13 17.81
N CYS A 17 -0.63 2.13 17.79
CA CYS A 17 0.67 1.99 17.15
C CYS A 17 1.55 0.95 17.85
N LEU A 18 1.53 0.93 19.18
CA LEU A 18 2.34 0.03 20.00
C LEU A 18 1.77 -1.38 20.08
N TYR A 19 0.45 -1.54 20.23
CA TYR A 19 -0.16 -2.82 20.63
C TYR A 19 -1.00 -3.50 19.55
N ARG A 20 -1.11 -2.96 18.34
CA ARG A 20 -1.85 -3.64 17.26
C ARG A 20 -1.25 -5.01 16.89
N PRO A 21 -2.09 -5.99 16.51
CA PRO A 21 -1.62 -7.27 15.99
C PRO A 21 -0.92 -7.09 14.63
N LEU A 22 0.20 -7.76 14.43
CA LEU A 22 0.96 -7.74 13.17
C LEU A 22 0.68 -9.01 12.37
N ALA A 23 -0.44 -9.03 11.63
CA ALA A 23 -0.70 -10.11 10.68
C ALA A 23 0.35 -10.09 9.55
N ARG A 24 0.85 -11.26 9.16
CA ARG A 24 1.72 -11.45 7.98
C ARG A 24 0.89 -12.11 6.88
N PRO A 25 0.51 -11.38 5.82
CA PRO A 25 -0.32 -11.94 4.76
C PRO A 25 0.44 -13.08 4.07
N ARG A 26 -0.22 -14.22 3.81
CA ARG A 26 0.39 -15.35 3.10
C ARG A 26 0.48 -15.01 1.61
N THR A 27 1.62 -14.49 1.17
CA THR A 27 1.86 -14.23 -0.26
C THR A 27 2.31 -15.51 -0.95
N ASN A 28 1.46 -16.10 -1.81
CA ASN A 28 1.87 -17.21 -2.66
C ASN A 28 2.66 -16.67 -3.85
N LEU A 29 4.00 -16.68 -3.76
CA LEU A 29 4.91 -16.20 -4.82
C LEU A 29 4.68 -16.91 -6.17
N LYS A 30 4.17 -18.15 -6.14
CA LYS A 30 3.83 -18.96 -7.32
C LYS A 30 2.78 -18.30 -8.22
N THR A 31 1.84 -17.55 -7.64
CA THR A 31 0.79 -16.86 -8.40
C THR A 31 1.31 -15.64 -9.17
N ALA A 32 2.40 -15.02 -8.70
CA ALA A 32 3.05 -13.90 -9.39
C ALA A 32 3.94 -14.38 -10.54
N ALA A 33 4.64 -15.51 -10.37
CA ALA A 33 5.49 -16.10 -11.40
C ALA A 33 4.70 -16.61 -12.62
N ALA A 34 3.52 -17.19 -12.41
CA ALA A 34 2.68 -17.72 -13.49
C ALA A 34 2.21 -16.64 -14.49
N ALA A 35 2.07 -15.37 -14.05
CA ALA A 35 1.69 -14.26 -14.92
C ALA A 35 2.82 -13.82 -15.88
N VAL A 36 4.08 -14.11 -15.53
CA VAL A 36 5.27 -13.75 -16.33
C VAL A 36 5.58 -14.81 -17.39
N VAL A 37 5.18 -16.06 -17.16
CA VAL A 37 5.64 -17.23 -17.95
C VAL A 37 4.81 -17.50 -19.22
N PHE A 38 3.70 -16.79 -19.45
CA PHE A 38 2.82 -17.01 -20.63
C PHE A 38 3.36 -16.35 -21.93
N MET A 39 4.67 -16.29 -22.12
CA MET A 39 5.32 -15.55 -23.21
C MET A 39 6.29 -16.40 -24.02
N GLN A 40 5.83 -17.57 -24.47
CA GLN A 40 6.55 -18.31 -25.50
C GLN A 40 5.55 -18.68 -26.59
N GLU A 41 5.69 -18.01 -27.73
CA GLU A 41 5.74 -18.54 -29.11
C GLU A 41 5.62 -17.36 -30.09
N HIS A 42 6.61 -17.12 -30.95
CA HIS A 42 6.67 -15.94 -31.84
C HIS A 42 6.25 -16.26 -33.29
N PRO A 43 5.09 -15.76 -33.77
CA PRO A 43 4.92 -15.44 -35.18
C PRO A 43 4.66 -13.95 -35.39
N CYS A 44 5.39 -13.36 -36.34
CA CYS A 44 5.23 -12.04 -36.98
C CYS A 44 5.33 -10.75 -36.13
N LEU A 45 6.02 -9.74 -36.68
CA LEU A 45 6.23 -8.40 -36.10
C LEU A 45 4.90 -7.70 -35.73
N SER A 46 3.84 -7.91 -36.52
CA SER A 46 2.49 -7.40 -36.24
C SER A 46 1.89 -8.04 -34.98
N GLY A 47 2.10 -9.36 -34.80
CA GLY A 47 1.70 -10.10 -33.60
C GLY A 47 2.45 -9.63 -32.36
N VAL A 48 3.74 -9.31 -32.49
CA VAL A 48 4.55 -8.78 -31.39
C VAL A 48 4.05 -7.41 -30.94
N ILE A 49 3.73 -6.49 -31.85
CA ILE A 49 3.22 -5.16 -31.51
C ILE A 49 1.86 -5.26 -30.81
N LEU A 50 0.93 -6.07 -31.35
CA LEU A 50 -0.39 -6.25 -30.75
C LEU A 50 -0.28 -6.89 -29.36
N TRP A 51 0.60 -7.87 -29.21
CA TRP A 51 0.85 -8.53 -27.93
C TRP A 51 1.47 -7.57 -26.91
N ILE A 52 2.45 -6.74 -27.29
CA ILE A 52 3.01 -5.67 -26.44
C ILE A 52 1.91 -4.70 -26.02
N MET A 53 1.05 -4.26 -26.94
CA MET A 53 -0.05 -3.34 -26.64
C MET A 53 -1.06 -3.96 -25.68
N VAL A 54 -1.44 -5.23 -25.87
CA VAL A 54 -2.34 -5.96 -24.97
C VAL A 54 -1.69 -6.14 -23.59
N CYS A 55 -0.40 -6.49 -23.52
CA CYS A 55 0.34 -6.60 -22.27
C CYS A 55 0.43 -5.26 -21.53
N VAL A 56 0.67 -4.16 -22.24
CA VAL A 56 0.69 -2.81 -21.66
C VAL A 56 -0.68 -2.43 -21.13
N ILE A 57 -1.75 -2.67 -21.90
CA ILE A 57 -3.13 -2.40 -21.46
C ILE A 57 -3.49 -3.24 -20.23
N MET A 58 -3.22 -4.55 -20.26
CA MET A 58 -3.47 -5.44 -19.13
C MET A 58 -2.65 -5.05 -17.90
N GLY A 59 -1.40 -4.63 -18.09
CA GLY A 59 -0.55 -4.08 -17.04
C GLY A 59 -1.15 -2.83 -16.40
N ILE A 60 -1.59 -1.86 -17.23
CA ILE A 60 -2.24 -0.62 -16.78
C ILE A 60 -3.53 -0.93 -15.98
N LEU A 61 -4.36 -1.86 -16.47
CA LEU A 61 -5.61 -2.24 -15.82
C LEU A 61 -5.39 -2.93 -14.46
N ARG A 62 -4.24 -3.60 -14.26
CA ARG A 62 -3.91 -4.33 -13.02
C ARG A 62 -3.02 -3.54 -12.05
N MET A 63 -2.67 -2.30 -12.36
CA MET A 63 -1.75 -1.48 -11.54
C MET A 63 -2.16 -1.42 -10.06
N ARG A 64 -3.45 -1.26 -9.76
CA ARG A 64 -3.94 -1.21 -8.36
C ARG A 64 -3.56 -2.47 -7.59
N SER A 65 -3.84 -3.64 -8.16
CA SER A 65 -3.54 -4.93 -7.55
C SER A 65 -2.04 -5.16 -7.41
N ILE A 66 -1.24 -4.69 -8.37
CA ILE A 66 0.24 -4.78 -8.29
C ILE A 66 0.75 -4.00 -7.09
N PHE A 67 0.35 -2.73 -6.93
CA PHE A 67 0.81 -1.91 -5.80
C PHE A 67 0.34 -2.46 -4.44
N ILE A 68 -0.91 -2.90 -4.32
CA ILE A 68 -1.42 -3.53 -3.09
C ILE A 68 -0.62 -4.82 -2.80
N GLY A 69 -0.34 -5.61 -3.84
CA GLY A 69 0.50 -6.80 -3.75
C GLY A 69 1.92 -6.49 -3.25
N LEU A 70 2.54 -5.40 -3.71
CA LEU A 70 3.85 -4.94 -3.22
C LEU A 70 3.79 -4.55 -1.74
N VAL A 71 2.72 -3.88 -1.29
CA VAL A 71 2.55 -3.52 0.13
C VAL A 71 2.39 -4.78 0.98
N HIS A 72 1.60 -5.77 0.52
CA HIS A 72 1.48 -7.05 1.23
C HIS A 72 2.79 -7.84 1.26
N LEU A 73 3.58 -7.79 0.17
CA LEU A 73 4.91 -8.39 0.11
C LEU A 73 5.83 -7.75 1.17
N TYR A 74 5.81 -6.43 1.26
CA TYR A 74 6.49 -5.69 2.32
C TYR A 74 5.98 -6.11 3.71
N GLN A 75 4.68 -6.18 3.96
CA GLN A 75 4.11 -6.61 5.25
C GLN A 75 4.50 -8.05 5.64
N HIS A 76 4.73 -8.91 4.65
CA HIS A 76 5.15 -10.29 4.86
C HIS A 76 6.62 -10.40 5.30
N TYR A 77 7.52 -9.68 4.61
CA TYR A 77 8.96 -9.78 4.84
C TYR A 77 9.51 -8.76 5.85
N ALA A 78 8.84 -7.62 6.04
CA ALA A 78 9.32 -6.60 6.96
C ALA A 78 9.29 -7.10 8.41
N PRO A 79 10.40 -6.98 9.14
CA PRO A 79 10.46 -7.37 10.54
C PRO A 79 9.60 -6.44 11.41
N GLU A 80 9.27 -6.93 12.61
CA GLU A 80 8.27 -6.31 13.47
C GLU A 80 8.73 -4.97 14.03
N ASP A 81 10.02 -4.82 14.29
CA ASP A 81 10.64 -3.55 14.70
C ASP A 81 10.36 -2.45 13.68
N ILE A 82 10.55 -2.73 12.39
CA ILE A 82 10.30 -1.76 11.31
C ILE A 82 8.81 -1.41 11.24
N ARG A 83 7.94 -2.41 11.36
CA ARG A 83 6.48 -2.18 11.31
C ARG A 83 6.01 -1.35 12.52
N ARG A 84 6.58 -1.54 13.71
CA ARG A 84 6.21 -0.79 14.93
C ARG A 84 6.73 0.63 14.98
N ARG A 85 7.67 1.03 14.12
CA ARG A 85 8.15 2.43 14.02
C ARG A 85 7.11 3.44 13.49
N CYS A 86 5.98 2.98 12.97
CA CYS A 86 4.94 3.89 12.48
C CYS A 86 4.23 4.59 13.65
N LEU A 87 4.18 5.92 13.59
CA LEU A 87 3.57 6.79 14.61
C LEU A 87 2.12 7.17 14.30
N LEU A 88 1.61 6.74 13.14
CA LEU A 88 0.32 7.20 12.64
C LEU A 88 -0.71 6.07 12.65
N GLN A 89 -1.95 6.41 12.99
CA GLN A 89 -3.11 5.55 12.82
C GLN A 89 -3.95 6.05 11.63
N PRO A 90 -4.22 5.20 10.61
CA PRO A 90 -3.73 3.84 10.44
C PRO A 90 -2.26 3.85 9.97
N THR A 91 -1.59 2.70 10.01
CA THR A 91 -0.15 2.59 9.68
C THR A 91 0.17 3.09 8.27
N CYS A 92 1.43 3.46 7.98
CA CYS A 92 1.83 3.89 6.64
C CYS A 92 1.53 2.85 5.55
N SER A 93 1.72 1.56 5.83
CA SER A 93 1.36 0.48 4.90
C SER A 93 -0.14 0.38 4.68
N GLU A 94 -0.93 0.51 5.75
CA GLU A 94 -2.39 0.45 5.65
C GLU A 94 -2.96 1.66 4.91
N TYR A 95 -2.46 2.85 5.24
CA TYR A 95 -2.78 4.09 4.54
C TYR A 95 -2.43 4.01 3.07
N MET A 96 -1.30 3.39 2.70
CA MET A 96 -0.92 3.18 1.31
C MET A 96 -2.00 2.38 0.56
N ILE A 97 -2.48 1.28 1.14
CA ILE A 97 -3.54 0.45 0.56
C ILE A 97 -4.83 1.28 0.41
N LEU A 98 -5.30 1.90 1.49
CA LEU A 98 -6.50 2.74 1.48
C LEU A 98 -6.41 3.90 0.47
N ALA A 99 -5.24 4.52 0.34
CA ALA A 99 -5.00 5.60 -0.59
C ALA A 99 -4.99 5.09 -2.06
N ILE A 100 -4.43 3.90 -2.33
CA ILE A 100 -4.46 3.27 -3.65
C ILE A 100 -5.89 2.90 -4.05
N GLU A 101 -6.67 2.33 -3.12
CA GLU A 101 -8.07 1.98 -3.35
C GLU A 101 -8.91 3.22 -3.68
N LYS A 102 -8.71 4.30 -2.92
CA LYS A 102 -9.48 5.54 -3.09
C LYS A 102 -9.04 6.38 -4.30
N TYR A 103 -7.74 6.63 -4.45
CA TYR A 103 -7.21 7.60 -5.42
C TYR A 103 -6.62 6.95 -6.69
N GLY A 104 -6.58 5.62 -6.75
CA GLY A 104 -5.89 4.87 -7.78
C GLY A 104 -4.39 4.72 -7.50
N ALA A 105 -3.73 3.85 -8.29
CA ALA A 105 -2.36 3.42 -8.04
C ALA A 105 -1.36 4.58 -7.93
N VAL A 106 -1.36 5.51 -8.89
CA VAL A 106 -0.36 6.59 -8.96
C VAL A 106 -0.55 7.63 -7.85
N LYS A 107 -1.76 8.21 -7.74
CA LYS A 107 -2.05 9.24 -6.75
C LYS A 107 -2.03 8.67 -5.32
N GLY A 108 -2.54 7.44 -5.14
CA GLY A 108 -2.49 6.74 -3.86
C GLY A 108 -1.06 6.46 -3.42
N ALA A 109 -0.22 5.93 -4.32
CA ALA A 109 1.19 5.69 -4.04
C ALA A 109 1.92 6.99 -3.67
N ALA A 110 1.73 8.07 -4.42
CA ALA A 110 2.36 9.36 -4.14
C ALA A 110 1.98 9.90 -2.74
N LYS A 111 0.70 9.80 -2.35
CA LYS A 111 0.24 10.20 -1.01
C LYS A 111 0.86 9.33 0.09
N GLY A 112 0.88 8.02 -0.08
CA GLY A 112 1.47 7.12 0.91
C GLY A 112 2.98 7.29 1.05
N ILE A 113 3.71 7.50 -0.05
CA ILE A 113 5.15 7.80 -0.05
C ILE A 113 5.42 9.11 0.68
N ARG A 114 4.68 10.17 0.34
CA ARG A 114 4.81 11.47 1.02
C ARG A 114 4.58 11.31 2.53
N ARG A 115 3.55 10.56 2.93
CA ARG A 115 3.26 10.29 4.33
C ARG A 115 4.39 9.54 5.02
N LEU A 116 4.96 8.52 4.38
CA LEU A 116 6.06 7.72 4.91
C LEU A 116 7.31 8.57 5.18
N PHE A 117 7.71 9.42 4.24
CA PHE A 117 8.96 10.17 4.33
C PHE A 117 8.86 11.49 5.11
N PHE A 118 7.73 12.19 5.01
CA PHE A 118 7.60 13.55 5.56
C PHE A 118 6.70 13.61 6.80
N THR A 119 5.64 12.81 6.87
CA THR A 119 4.67 12.87 7.98
C THR A 119 5.01 11.88 9.09
N CYS A 120 5.40 10.66 8.74
CA CYS A 120 5.76 9.59 9.66
C CYS A 120 7.21 9.74 10.14
N ARG A 121 7.55 10.92 10.64
CA ARG A 121 8.86 11.22 11.21
C ARG A 121 8.67 11.99 12.52
N GLY A 122 9.45 11.65 13.53
CA GLY A 122 9.41 12.30 14.84
C GLY A 122 9.12 11.32 15.97
N ASN A 123 8.40 11.78 16.99
CA ASN A 123 8.05 10.99 18.18
C ASN A 123 6.64 11.29 18.71
N ILE A 124 5.72 11.70 17.83
CA ILE A 124 4.35 12.11 18.21
C ILE A 124 3.37 11.21 17.47
N TYR A 125 2.46 10.59 18.22
CA TYR A 125 1.39 9.76 17.67
C TYR A 125 0.22 10.61 17.18
N ARG A 126 -0.29 10.31 15.98
CA ARG A 126 -1.42 11.06 15.37
C ARG A 126 -2.34 10.16 14.57
N ILE A 127 -3.60 10.56 14.45
CA ILE A 127 -4.57 9.94 13.56
C ILE A 127 -4.62 10.72 12.24
N ASP A 128 -4.50 10.03 11.12
CA ASP A 128 -4.50 10.62 9.77
C ASP A 128 -5.02 9.60 8.75
N TYR A 129 -6.32 9.65 8.46
CA TYR A 129 -6.95 8.78 7.46
C TYR A 129 -7.05 9.45 6.09
N PRO A 130 -6.91 8.69 4.99
CA PRO A 130 -7.02 9.25 3.64
C PRO A 130 -8.46 9.68 3.28
N TYR A 131 -9.46 9.39 4.11
CA TYR A 131 -10.83 9.85 3.89
C TYR A 131 -11.12 11.24 4.47
N GLU A 132 -10.46 11.63 5.57
CA GLU A 132 -10.64 12.91 6.27
C GLU A 132 -9.99 14.10 5.58
N SER A 133 -9.01 13.88 4.69
CA SER A 133 -8.34 14.96 3.94
C SER A 133 -9.23 15.66 2.89
N TRP A 134 -10.55 15.49 2.98
CA TRP A 134 -11.59 16.15 2.17
C TRP A 134 -12.48 16.97 3.12
N LYS A 135 -11.97 18.13 3.51
CA LYS A 135 -12.75 19.31 3.87
C LYS A 135 -12.33 20.42 2.92
#